data_AF-A0A2H0E0B2-F1
#
_entry.id   AF-A0A2H0E0B2-F1
#
_cell.length_a   1.000
_cell.length_b   1.000
_cell.length_c   1.000
_cell.angle_alpha   90.00
_cell.angle_beta   90.00
_cell.angle_gamma   90.00
#
_symmetry.space_group_name_H-M   'P 1'
#
loop_
_entity.id
_entity.type
_entity.pdbx_description
1 polymer ?
#
loop_
_entity_poly.entity_id
_entity_poly.type
_entity_poly.pdbx_seq_one_letter_code
_entity_poly.pdbx_strand_id
1 'polypeptide(L)'
;MEKLVFLLILIAAVIITVKFFEKKSFTARHQLLYQETYQFMDKIMSYKVLGGGQPVILLHGSMTSTPWNGFEAKLSQDFKVYV
;
A
#
# COMPACT_ATOMS: atom_id res chain seq x y z
N MET A 1 7.43 -37.32 23.58
CA MET A 1 6.88 -36.97 22.24
C MET A 1 5.81 -35.89 22.33
N GLU A 2 4.85 -35.98 23.24
CA GLU A 2 3.74 -35.01 23.39
C GLU A 2 4.19 -33.55 23.56
N LYS A 3 5.21 -33.29 24.40
CA LYS A 3 5.75 -31.93 24.62
C LYS A 3 6.38 -31.30 23.37
N LEU A 4 6.96 -32.12 22.49
CA LEU A 4 7.56 -31.68 21.23
C LEU A 4 6.48 -31.32 20.20
N VAL A 5 5.41 -32.12 20.14
CA VAL A 5 4.24 -31.85 19.27
C VAL A 5 3.58 -30.53 19.69
N PHE A 6 3.41 -30.31 20.99
CA PHE A 6 2.81 -29.08 21.52
C PHE A 6 3.64 -27.83 21.17
N LEU A 7 4.97 -27.93 21.26
CA LEU A 7 5.89 -26.84 20.92
C LEU A 7 5.78 -26.46 19.42
N LEU A 8 5.71 -27.46 18.53
CA LEU A 8 5.59 -27.21 17.09
C LEU A 8 4.27 -26.55 16.71
N ILE A 9 3.17 -26.94 17.35
CA ILE A 9 1.86 -26.31 17.16
C ILE A 9 1.89 -24.85 17.60
N LEU A 10 2.55 -24.55 18.73
CA LEU A 10 2.67 -23.19 19.25
C LEU A 10 3.43 -22.29 18.26
N ILE A 11 4.55 -22.77 17.72
CA ILE A 11 5.37 -22.04 16.74
C ILE A 11 4.57 -21.79 15.46
N ALA A 12 3.87 -22.81 14.94
CA ALA A 12 3.04 -22.67 13.76
C ALA A 12 1.92 -21.62 13.97
N ALA A 13 1.26 -21.63 15.13
CA ALA A 13 0.23 -20.65 15.47
C ALA A 13 0.78 -19.21 15.52
N VAL A 14 1.98 -19.01 16.08
CA VAL A 14 2.65 -17.70 16.10
C VAL A 14 2.96 -17.23 14.67
N ILE A 15 3.54 -18.10 13.83
CA ILE A 15 3.88 -17.75 12.44
C ILE A 15 2.63 -17.37 11.64
N ILE A 16 1.54 -18.14 11.76
CA ILE A 16 0.27 -17.86 11.08
C ILE A 16 -0.30 -16.52 11.53
N THR A 17 -0.25 -16.25 12.84
CA THR A 17 -0.75 -15.00 13.42
C THR A 17 0.04 -13.80 12.90
N VAL A 18 1.38 -13.87 12.90
CA VAL A 18 2.24 -12.80 12.36
C VAL A 18 1.93 -12.55 10.88
N LYS A 19 1.86 -13.60 10.05
CA LYS A 19 1.51 -13.47 8.63
C LYS A 19 0.12 -12.87 8.41
N PHE A 20 -0.85 -13.20 9.25
CA PHE A 20 -2.20 -12.64 9.17
C PHE A 20 -2.21 -11.14 9.50
N PHE A 21 -1.47 -10.71 10.52
CA PHE A 21 -1.31 -9.29 10.86
C PHE A 21 -0.54 -8.53 9.79
N GLU A 22 0.51 -9.11 9.21
CA GLU A 22 1.21 -8.53 8.05
C GLU A 22 0.26 -8.33 6.87
N LYS A 23 -0.53 -9.35 6.51
CA LYS A 23 -1.53 -9.26 5.43
C LYS A 23 -2.59 -8.19 5.70
N LYS A 24 -3.10 -8.09 6.94
CA LYS A 24 -4.03 -7.02 7.32
C LYS A 24 -3.38 -5.64 7.24
N SER A 25 -2.15 -5.49 7.73
CA SER A 25 -1.42 -4.22 7.66
C SER A 25 -1.11 -3.81 6.22
N PHE A 26 -0.79 -4.78 5.36
CA PHE A 26 -0.55 -4.56 3.95
C PHE A 26 -1.84 -4.12 3.26
N THR A 27 -2.94 -4.83 3.48
CA THR A 27 -4.24 -4.48 2.88
C THR A 27 -4.77 -3.13 3.37
N ALA A 28 -4.59 -2.80 4.65
CA ALA A 28 -4.98 -1.52 5.23
C ALA A 28 -4.09 -0.35 4.78
N ARG A 29 -2.79 -0.58 4.56
CA ARG A 29 -1.87 0.44 3.98
C ARG A 29 -2.13 0.67 2.49
N HIS A 30 -2.72 -0.29 1.78
CA HIS A 30 -2.95 -0.25 0.34
C HIS A 30 -4.41 -0.03 -0.06
N GLN A 31 -5.34 0.12 0.90
CA GLN A 31 -6.59 0.81 0.60
C GLN A 31 -6.23 2.26 0.30
N LEU A 32 -6.06 2.53 -0.99
CA LEU A 32 -5.79 3.84 -1.52
C LEU A 32 -6.92 4.76 -1.12
N LEU A 33 -6.66 5.55 -0.08
CA LEU A 33 -7.40 6.76 0.21
C LEU A 33 -7.05 7.75 -0.91
N TYR A 34 -7.60 7.53 -2.11
CA TYR A 34 -7.60 8.54 -3.15
C TYR A 34 -8.48 9.67 -2.64
N GLN A 35 -7.84 10.75 -2.21
CA GLN A 35 -8.52 11.87 -1.58
C GLN A 35 -9.23 12.74 -2.61
N GLU A 36 -8.74 12.73 -3.85
CA GLU A 36 -9.19 13.63 -4.90
C GLU A 36 -9.73 12.86 -6.10
N THR A 37 -10.71 13.47 -6.77
CA THR A 37 -11.28 12.95 -8.01
C THR A 37 -11.28 14.02 -9.09
N TYR A 38 -11.19 13.60 -10.34
CA TYR A 38 -11.40 14.46 -11.50
C TYR A 38 -12.21 13.74 -12.55
N GLN A 39 -12.99 14.49 -13.32
CA GLN A 39 -13.78 13.95 -14.41
C GLN A 39 -12.98 14.02 -15.71
N PHE A 40 -12.77 12.87 -16.34
CA PHE A 40 -12.19 12.76 -17.68
C PHE A 40 -13.26 12.19 -18.61
N MET A 41 -13.81 13.05 -19.46
CA MET A 41 -14.99 12.72 -20.26
C MET A 41 -16.16 12.26 -19.35
N ASP A 42 -16.67 11.06 -19.58
CA ASP A 42 -17.75 10.41 -18.86
C ASP A 42 -17.24 9.43 -17.78
N LYS A 43 -15.96 9.53 -17.40
CA LYS A 43 -15.33 8.70 -16.37
C LYS A 43 -14.81 9.54 -15.20
N ILE A 44 -15.06 9.05 -13.98
CA ILE A 44 -14.47 9.59 -12.75
C ILE A 44 -13.13 8.91 -12.53
N MET A 45 -12.09 9.72 -12.43
CA MET A 45 -10.72 9.30 -12.19
C MET A 45 -10.31 9.73 -10.78
N SER A 46 -9.52 8.91 -10.11
CA SER A 46 -9.06 9.15 -8.75
C SER A 46 -7.55 9.38 -8.75
N TYR A 47 -7.09 10.30 -7.90
CA TYR A 47 -5.67 10.57 -7.72
C TYR A 47 -5.36 10.94 -6.27
N LYS A 48 -4.08 10.90 -5.89
CA LYS A 48 -3.60 11.39 -4.60
C LYS A 48 -2.50 12.43 -4.81
N VAL A 49 -2.42 13.37 -3.86
CA VAL A 49 -1.36 14.38 -3.82
C VAL A 49 -0.57 14.23 -2.54
N LEU A 50 0.75 14.29 -2.63
CA LEU A 50 1.68 14.21 -1.50
C LEU A 50 2.68 15.37 -1.57
N GLY A 51 3.08 15.90 -0.41
CA GLY A 51 4.13 16.91 -0.31
C GLY A 51 3.74 18.31 -0.81
N GLY A 52 4.75 19.19 -0.90
CA GLY A 52 4.61 20.58 -1.33
C GLY A 52 5.93 21.09 -1.89
N GLY A 53 6.01 21.26 -3.21
CA GLY A 53 7.24 21.58 -3.93
C GLY A 53 7.00 21.60 -5.43
N GLN A 54 8.05 21.40 -6.24
CA GLN A 54 7.92 21.32 -7.70
C GLN A 54 7.04 20.10 -8.08
N PRO A 55 6.12 20.23 -9.05
CA PRO A 55 5.19 19.16 -9.37
C PRO A 55 5.87 17.99 -10.09
N VAL A 56 5.54 16.77 -9.69
CA VAL A 56 5.90 15.51 -10.37
C VAL A 56 4.67 14.62 -10.50
N ILE A 57 4.47 14.03 -11.68
CA ILE A 57 3.33 13.15 -11.97
C ILE A 57 3.83 11.72 -12.17
N LEU A 58 3.26 10.78 -11.42
CA LEU A 58 3.53 9.35 -11.55
C LEU A 58 2.38 8.67 -12.30
N LEU A 59 2.69 7.97 -13.39
CA LEU A 59 1.72 7.26 -14.22
C LEU A 59 2.01 5.75 -14.16
N HIS A 60 1.02 4.95 -13.75
CA HIS A 60 1.17 3.50 -13.71
C HIS A 60 0.80 2.87 -15.06
N GLY A 61 1.52 1.82 -15.47
CA GLY A 61 1.26 1.12 -16.72
C GLY A 61 0.16 0.05 -16.65
N SER A 62 -0.32 -0.31 -15.44
CA SER A 62 -1.32 -1.35 -15.23
C SER A 62 -2.31 -0.97 -14.14
N MET A 63 -3.58 -1.39 -14.28
CA MET A 63 -4.69 -1.10 -13.36
C MET A 63 -4.62 -1.87 -12.03
N THR A 64 -3.80 -2.92 -11.93
CA THR A 64 -3.90 -3.91 -10.84
C THR A 64 -2.87 -3.73 -9.73
N SER A 65 -1.99 -2.74 -9.82
CA SER A 65 -0.92 -2.56 -8.85
C SER A 65 -0.57 -1.08 -8.72
N THR A 66 -0.37 -0.62 -7.49
CA THR A 66 0.40 0.60 -7.21
C THR A 66 1.88 0.23 -7.26
N PRO A 67 2.61 0.47 -8.37
CA PRO A 67 3.97 -0.06 -8.52
C PRO A 67 4.98 0.68 -7.63
N TRP A 68 4.55 1.74 -6.94
CA TRP A 68 5.43 2.71 -6.33
C TRP A 68 6.04 2.23 -5.02
N ASN A 69 5.41 1.31 -4.27
CA ASN A 69 6.00 0.69 -3.06
C ASN A 69 6.69 1.68 -2.10
N GLY A 70 6.12 2.88 -1.90
CA GLY A 70 6.68 3.93 -1.05
C GLY A 70 7.64 4.90 -1.74
N PHE A 71 7.95 4.69 -3.02
CA PHE A 71 8.69 5.62 -3.86
C PHE A 71 8.04 7.01 -3.87
N GLU A 72 6.71 7.07 -3.98
CA GLU A 72 5.97 8.33 -3.99
C GLU A 72 6.12 9.11 -2.67
N ALA A 73 6.24 8.39 -1.54
CA ALA A 73 6.41 9.01 -0.23
C ALA A 73 7.81 9.62 -0.09
N LYS A 74 8.84 8.91 -0.58
CA LYS A 74 10.21 9.45 -0.60
C LYS A 74 10.31 10.66 -1.52
N LEU A 75 9.69 10.60 -2.70
CA LEU A 75 9.67 11.71 -3.65
C LEU A 75 8.94 12.93 -3.08
N SER A 76 7.87 12.72 -2.29
CA SER A 76 7.10 13.82 -1.69
C SER A 76 7.82 14.62 -0.59
N GLN A 77 9.01 14.19 -0.17
CA GLN A 77 9.82 14.95 0.78
C GLN A 77 10.30 16.27 0.18
N ASP A 78 10.54 16.28 -1.15
CA ASP A 78 11.07 17.44 -1.87
C ASP A 78 10.12 17.97 -2.97
N PHE A 79 9.15 17.15 -3.39
CA PHE A 79 8.28 17.43 -4.53
C PHE A 79 6.80 17.41 -4.16
N LYS A 80 5.97 18.07 -4.98
CA LYS A 80 4.51 17.89 -4.96
C LYS A 80 4.15 16.74 -5.91
N VAL A 81 3.86 15.58 -5.37
CA VAL A 81 3.72 14.33 -6.14
C VAL A 81 2.26 14.00 -6.38
N TYR A 82 1.90 13.81 -7.64
CA TYR A 82 0.59 13.36 -8.10
C TYR A 82 0.67 11.89 -8.51
N VAL A 83 -0.22 11.05 -8.00
CA VAL A 83 -0.26 9.60 -8.29
C VAL A 83 -1.67 9.18 -8.69
#